data_AF-A0A6J5IPW7-F1
#
_entry.id   AF-A0A6J5IPW7-F1
#
_cell.length_a   1.000
_cell.length_b   1.000
_cell.length_c   1.000
_cell.angle_alpha   90.00
_cell.angle_beta   90.00
_cell.angle_gamma   90.00
#
_symmetry.space_group_name_H-M   'P 1'
#
loop_
_entity.id
_entity.type
_entity.pdbx_description
1 polymer ?
#
loop_
_entity_poly.entity_id
_entity_poly.type
_entity_poly.pdbx_seq_one_letter_code
_entity_poly.pdbx_strand_id
1 'polypeptide(L)'
;MFSKKSRIFIVASAIFTAHAAAQSPAPAPIPEQLPYDIPYGPPITLAQARTAITAAEAEARRRNWKYALVVVDSGGNLVSSDKMDGTQLASIEIAEAKARASVRFRRQTKDMQNAINNGGATGNLSIPGILAGEGGIPIVVGGQLIGAIGASGGAGVQDSVIAAAGAAAIR
;
A
#
# COMPACT_ATOMS: atom_id res chain seq x y z
N MET A 1 -27.58 82.41 26.16
CA MET A 1 -28.66 81.84 25.33
C MET A 1 -28.06 80.79 24.42
N PHE A 2 -28.67 79.60 24.36
CA PHE A 2 -28.37 78.41 23.53
C PHE A 2 -27.29 77.38 23.96
N SER A 3 -27.86 76.23 24.32
CA SER A 3 -27.35 74.87 24.54
C SER A 3 -26.98 74.17 23.23
N LYS A 4 -25.98 73.25 23.26
CA LYS A 4 -26.11 71.96 22.55
C LYS A 4 -25.12 70.89 23.04
N LYS A 5 -25.62 69.66 22.99
CA LYS A 5 -25.14 68.41 23.58
C LYS A 5 -24.19 67.64 22.64
N SER A 6 -23.29 66.86 23.25
CA SER A 6 -22.93 65.45 22.95
C SER A 6 -22.47 65.05 21.54
N ARG A 7 -21.35 64.31 21.45
CA ARG A 7 -21.34 62.87 21.07
C ARG A 7 -19.92 62.29 21.05
N ILE A 8 -19.74 61.25 21.86
CA ILE A 8 -18.62 60.31 21.84
C ILE A 8 -18.73 59.48 20.54
N PHE A 9 -17.67 59.44 19.74
CA PHE A 9 -17.52 58.50 18.63
C PHE A 9 -16.64 57.34 19.08
N ILE A 10 -17.26 56.19 19.37
CA ILE A 10 -16.56 54.91 19.47
C ILE A 10 -16.46 54.37 18.04
N VAL A 11 -15.24 54.32 17.50
CA VAL A 11 -14.96 53.63 16.23
C VAL A 11 -14.78 52.15 16.55
N ALA A 12 -15.80 51.35 16.27
CA ALA A 12 -15.71 49.89 16.31
C ALA A 12 -15.09 49.40 14.99
N SER A 13 -13.79 49.09 14.98
CA SER A 13 -13.15 48.43 13.85
C SER A 13 -13.55 46.95 13.84
N ALA A 14 -14.45 46.58 12.92
CA ALA A 14 -14.76 45.19 12.62
C ALA A 14 -13.60 44.58 11.82
N ILE A 15 -12.85 43.67 12.44
CA ILE A 15 -11.85 42.85 11.75
C ILE A 15 -12.62 41.76 10.98
N PHE A 16 -12.77 41.92 9.65
CA PHE A 16 -13.22 40.86 8.77
C PHE A 16 -12.04 39.90 8.50
N THR A 17 -12.04 38.74 9.13
CA THR A 17 -11.16 37.63 8.74
C THR A 17 -11.73 36.99 7.47
N ALA A 18 -11.13 37.30 6.32
CA ALA A 18 -11.42 36.62 5.07
C ALA A 18 -11.09 35.12 5.22
N HIS A 19 -12.12 34.27 5.29
CA HIS A 19 -11.96 32.84 5.11
C HIS A 19 -11.62 32.61 3.63
N ALA A 20 -10.34 32.37 3.34
CA ALA A 20 -9.94 31.85 2.04
C ALA A 20 -10.58 30.47 1.88
N ALA A 21 -11.61 30.37 1.03
CA ALA A 21 -12.16 29.10 0.63
C ALA A 21 -11.05 28.30 -0.06
N ALA A 22 -10.60 27.20 0.55
CA ALA A 22 -9.64 26.30 -0.06
C ALA A 22 -10.25 25.78 -1.36
N GLN A 23 -9.73 26.26 -2.50
CA GLN A 23 -10.11 25.75 -3.81
C GLN A 23 -9.70 24.28 -3.87
N SER A 24 -10.67 23.41 -4.14
CA SER A 24 -10.39 22.00 -4.39
C SER A 24 -9.33 21.89 -5.49
N PRO A 25 -8.27 21.07 -5.30
CA PRO A 25 -7.23 20.93 -6.31
C PRO A 25 -7.85 20.49 -7.65
N ALA A 26 -7.30 21.00 -8.74
CA ALA A 26 -7.72 20.59 -10.08
C ALA A 26 -7.56 19.06 -10.24
N PRO A 27 -8.49 18.40 -10.95
CA PRO A 27 -8.38 16.96 -11.19
C PRO A 27 -7.08 16.62 -11.92
N ALA A 28 -6.44 15.53 -11.52
CA ALA A 28 -5.22 15.05 -12.17
C ALA A 28 -5.48 14.77 -13.67
N PRO A 29 -4.48 15.00 -14.54
CA PRO A 29 -4.61 14.71 -15.97
C PRO A 29 -4.89 13.21 -16.19
N ILE A 30 -5.71 12.90 -17.18
CA ILE A 30 -6.02 11.51 -17.57
C ILE A 30 -4.75 10.93 -18.23
N PRO A 31 -4.20 9.81 -17.72
CA PRO A 31 -3.05 9.15 -18.35
C PRO A 31 -3.37 8.66 -19.77
N GLU A 32 -2.41 8.79 -20.68
CA GLU A 32 -2.53 8.26 -22.06
C GLU A 32 -2.48 6.73 -22.10
N GLN A 33 -1.75 6.12 -21.16
CA GLN A 33 -1.60 4.67 -21.03
C GLN A 33 -2.25 4.19 -19.73
N LEU A 34 -2.80 2.97 -19.77
CA LEU A 34 -3.33 2.33 -18.57
C LEU A 34 -2.17 2.01 -17.60
N PRO A 35 -2.18 2.55 -16.37
CA PRO A 35 -1.15 2.20 -15.40
C PRO A 35 -1.25 0.73 -14.98
N TYR A 36 -0.11 0.11 -14.68
CA TYR A 36 -0.01 -1.28 -14.18
C TYR A 36 -0.56 -2.34 -15.16
N ASP A 37 -0.48 -2.10 -16.48
CA ASP A 37 -0.97 -3.03 -17.51
C ASP A 37 -0.02 -4.19 -17.82
N ILE A 38 0.54 -4.80 -16.78
CA ILE A 38 1.35 -6.02 -16.92
C ILE A 38 0.40 -7.20 -17.14
N PRO A 39 0.53 -8.00 -18.21
CA PRO A 39 -0.34 -9.15 -18.43
C PRO A 39 -0.12 -10.22 -17.36
N TYR A 40 -1.19 -10.93 -16.99
CA TYR A 40 -1.05 -12.14 -16.18
C TYR A 40 -0.33 -13.23 -16.98
N GLY A 41 0.59 -13.92 -16.32
CA GLY A 41 1.40 -14.99 -16.88
C GLY A 41 1.06 -16.36 -16.31
N PRO A 42 1.85 -17.39 -16.68
CA PRO A 42 1.72 -18.71 -16.08
C PRO A 42 1.89 -18.64 -14.55
N PRO A 43 1.14 -19.44 -13.77
CA PRO A 43 1.29 -19.51 -12.32
C PRO A 43 2.73 -19.79 -11.88
N ILE A 44 3.22 -19.04 -10.89
CA ILE A 44 4.49 -19.34 -10.23
C ILE A 44 4.49 -20.79 -9.73
N THR A 45 5.59 -21.51 -9.96
CA THR A 45 5.72 -22.89 -9.49
C THR A 45 5.96 -22.93 -7.99
N LEU A 46 5.64 -24.06 -7.33
CA LEU A 46 5.98 -24.28 -5.92
C LEU A 46 7.48 -24.11 -5.64
N ALA A 47 8.35 -24.55 -6.56
CA ALA A 47 9.79 -24.42 -6.43
C ALA A 47 10.21 -22.93 -6.38
N GLN A 48 9.72 -22.12 -7.31
CA GLN A 48 9.95 -20.67 -7.32
C GLN A 48 9.36 -20.00 -6.07
N ALA A 49 8.14 -20.37 -5.66
CA ALA A 49 7.53 -19.82 -4.46
C ALA A 49 8.37 -20.08 -3.20
N ARG A 50 8.92 -21.30 -3.05
CA ARG A 50 9.86 -21.62 -1.96
C ARG A 50 11.16 -20.84 -2.05
N THR A 51 11.73 -20.65 -3.25
CA THR A 51 12.90 -19.79 -3.45
C THR A 51 12.64 -18.36 -2.97
N ALA A 52 11.48 -17.80 -3.29
CA ALA A 52 11.10 -16.45 -2.85
C ALA A 52 10.97 -16.37 -1.32
N ILE A 53 10.31 -17.35 -0.70
CA ILE A 53 10.17 -17.42 0.77
C ILE A 53 11.54 -17.54 1.44
N THR A 54 12.40 -18.45 1.00
CA THR A 54 13.73 -18.64 1.59
C THR A 54 14.58 -17.37 1.53
N ALA A 55 14.51 -16.62 0.41
CA ALA A 55 15.24 -15.37 0.29
C ALA A 55 14.68 -14.26 1.22
N ALA A 56 13.36 -14.14 1.32
CA ALA A 56 12.72 -13.20 2.25
C ALA A 56 13.01 -13.55 3.72
N GLU A 57 12.96 -14.83 4.08
CA GLU A 57 13.30 -15.34 5.40
C GLU A 57 14.77 -15.06 5.75
N ALA A 58 15.70 -15.30 4.82
CA ALA A 58 17.12 -15.01 5.02
C ALA A 58 17.36 -13.52 5.32
N GLU A 59 16.67 -12.62 4.60
CA GLU A 59 16.75 -11.18 4.86
C GLU A 59 16.15 -10.81 6.21
N ALA A 60 15.03 -11.41 6.61
CA ALA A 60 14.42 -11.21 7.93
C ALA A 60 15.37 -11.66 9.05
N ARG A 61 15.98 -12.85 8.91
CA ARG A 61 16.97 -13.39 9.85
C ARG A 61 18.20 -12.50 9.96
N ARG A 62 18.73 -12.00 8.84
CA ARG A 62 19.87 -11.07 8.80
C ARG A 62 19.60 -9.80 9.60
N ARG A 63 18.35 -9.35 9.67
CA ARG A 63 17.92 -8.14 10.39
C ARG A 63 17.41 -8.43 11.80
N ASN A 64 17.42 -9.68 12.24
CA ASN A 64 16.82 -10.13 13.50
C ASN A 64 15.34 -9.74 13.61
N TRP A 65 14.60 -9.86 12.51
CA TRP A 65 13.16 -9.64 12.46
C TRP A 65 12.41 -10.97 12.31
N LYS A 66 11.13 -10.97 12.68
CA LYS A 66 10.26 -12.15 12.68
C LYS A 66 9.07 -11.88 11.77
N TYR A 67 8.89 -12.71 10.77
CA TYR A 67 7.96 -12.45 9.67
C TYR A 67 7.08 -13.65 9.33
N ALA A 68 5.88 -13.34 8.86
CA ALA A 68 5.07 -14.22 8.05
C ALA A 68 5.27 -13.86 6.58
N LEU A 69 5.42 -14.88 5.74
CA LEU A 69 5.76 -14.80 4.34
C LEU A 69 4.75 -15.63 3.56
N VAL A 70 4.13 -15.06 2.53
CA VAL A 70 3.11 -15.73 1.73
C VAL A 70 3.36 -15.47 0.27
N VAL A 71 3.33 -16.52 -0.54
CA VAL A 71 3.39 -16.44 -2.00
C VAL A 71 2.08 -16.95 -2.60
N VAL A 72 1.54 -16.19 -3.54
CA VAL A 72 0.35 -16.55 -4.32
C VAL A 72 0.66 -16.63 -5.81
N ASP A 73 -0.11 -17.42 -6.55
CA ASP A 73 0.00 -17.54 -8.01
C ASP A 73 -0.59 -16.33 -8.75
N SER A 74 -0.50 -16.33 -10.09
CA SER A 74 -1.05 -15.26 -10.95
C SER A 74 -2.59 -15.15 -10.90
N GLY A 75 -3.28 -16.16 -10.36
CA GLY A 75 -4.71 -16.11 -10.05
C GLY A 75 -5.02 -15.58 -8.63
N GLY A 76 -4.00 -15.38 -7.80
CA GLY A 76 -4.13 -14.96 -6.40
C GLY A 76 -4.48 -16.09 -5.45
N ASN A 77 -4.17 -17.35 -5.80
CA ASN A 77 -4.32 -18.51 -4.92
C ASN A 77 -3.03 -18.78 -4.15
N LEU A 78 -3.15 -19.20 -2.89
CA LEU A 78 -2.01 -19.56 -2.04
C LEU A 78 -1.18 -20.69 -2.67
N VAL A 79 0.13 -20.48 -2.80
CA VAL A 79 1.09 -21.50 -3.28
C VAL A 79 1.98 -21.98 -2.14
N SER A 80 2.50 -21.06 -1.32
CA SER A 80 3.37 -21.40 -0.20
C SER A 80 3.28 -20.31 0.88
N SER A 81 3.42 -20.69 2.13
CA SER A 81 3.49 -19.75 3.24
C SER A 81 4.29 -20.30 4.42
N ASP A 82 5.08 -19.42 5.03
CA ASP A 82 5.89 -19.71 6.20
C ASP A 82 5.65 -18.63 7.27
N LYS A 83 5.74 -19.00 8.54
CA LYS A 83 5.72 -18.04 9.66
C LYS A 83 6.85 -18.35 10.62
N MET A 84 7.75 -17.38 10.79
CA MET A 84 8.86 -17.50 11.74
C MET A 84 8.36 -17.51 13.18
N ASP A 85 9.05 -18.21 14.05
CA ASP A 85 8.73 -18.26 15.47
C ASP A 85 8.71 -16.88 16.13
N GLY A 86 7.67 -16.62 16.92
CA GLY A 86 7.48 -15.35 17.61
C GLY A 86 7.05 -14.18 16.71
N THR A 87 6.65 -14.43 15.46
CA THR A 87 5.96 -13.44 14.61
C THR A 87 4.59 -13.11 15.20
N GLN A 88 4.13 -11.87 15.02
CA GLN A 88 2.77 -11.44 15.40
C GLN A 88 1.69 -12.40 14.84
N LEU A 89 0.68 -12.71 15.66
CA LEU A 89 -0.31 -13.74 15.34
C LEU A 89 -1.10 -13.43 14.04
N ALA A 90 -1.47 -12.16 13.86
CA ALA A 90 -2.23 -11.68 12.69
C ALA A 90 -1.41 -11.64 11.38
N SER A 91 -0.07 -11.76 11.46
CA SER A 91 0.78 -11.48 10.30
C SER A 91 0.58 -12.44 9.12
N ILE A 92 0.16 -13.69 9.36
CA ILE A 92 -0.05 -14.64 8.25
C ILE A 92 -1.21 -14.21 7.35
N GLU A 93 -2.32 -13.80 7.96
CA GLU A 93 -3.51 -13.30 7.24
C GLU A 93 -3.21 -11.96 6.55
N ILE A 94 -2.44 -11.08 7.22
CA ILE A 94 -2.03 -9.80 6.66
C ILE A 94 -1.10 -10.01 5.45
N ALA A 95 -0.11 -10.89 5.56
CA ALA A 95 0.81 -11.20 4.48
C ALA A 95 0.08 -11.78 3.27
N GLU A 96 -0.87 -12.71 3.49
CA GLU A 96 -1.70 -13.27 2.43
C GLU A 96 -2.56 -12.20 1.75
N ALA A 97 -3.25 -11.36 2.54
CA ALA A 97 -4.08 -10.28 2.00
C ALA A 97 -3.27 -9.27 1.16
N LYS A 98 -2.02 -8.99 1.55
CA LYS A 98 -1.10 -8.15 0.77
C LYS A 98 -0.66 -8.82 -0.53
N ALA A 99 -0.29 -10.10 -0.49
CA ALA A 99 0.10 -10.85 -1.68
C ALA A 99 -1.04 -10.91 -2.71
N ARG A 100 -2.25 -11.25 -2.24
CA ARG A 100 -3.47 -11.30 -3.07
C ARG A 100 -3.83 -9.93 -3.65
N ALA A 101 -3.72 -8.87 -2.85
CA ALA A 101 -3.95 -7.51 -3.34
C ALA A 101 -2.93 -7.14 -4.43
N SER A 102 -1.65 -7.45 -4.22
CA SER A 102 -0.60 -7.18 -5.19
C SER A 102 -0.87 -7.82 -6.55
N VAL A 103 -1.23 -9.11 -6.59
CA VAL A 103 -1.57 -9.80 -7.85
C VAL A 103 -2.81 -9.19 -8.48
N ARG A 104 -3.92 -9.07 -7.73
CA ARG A 104 -5.22 -8.64 -8.28
C ARG A 104 -5.19 -7.22 -8.85
N PHE A 105 -4.32 -6.36 -8.32
CA PHE A 105 -4.14 -4.99 -8.78
C PHE A 105 -2.87 -4.77 -9.61
N ARG A 106 -2.11 -5.82 -9.88
CA ARG A 106 -0.89 -5.83 -10.72
C ARG A 106 0.17 -4.80 -10.28
N ARG A 107 0.26 -4.53 -8.97
CA ARG A 107 1.13 -3.47 -8.43
C ARG A 107 1.50 -3.72 -6.98
N GLN A 108 2.47 -2.98 -6.49
CA GLN A 108 2.84 -3.06 -5.07
C GLN A 108 1.70 -2.53 -4.20
N THR A 109 1.48 -3.16 -3.04
CA THR A 109 0.47 -2.66 -2.09
C THR A 109 0.84 -1.30 -1.50
N LYS A 110 2.11 -0.91 -1.59
CA LYS A 110 2.58 0.46 -1.30
C LYS A 110 1.86 1.51 -2.15
N ASP A 111 1.73 1.25 -3.45
CA ASP A 111 1.09 2.18 -4.38
C ASP A 111 -0.41 2.30 -4.08
N MET A 112 -1.03 1.19 -3.65
CA MET A 112 -2.41 1.18 -3.17
C MET A 112 -2.57 2.02 -1.89
N GLN A 113 -1.68 1.85 -0.93
CA GLN A 113 -1.67 2.60 0.32
C GLN A 113 -1.53 4.10 0.05
N ASN A 114 -0.60 4.49 -0.83
CA ASN A 114 -0.39 5.88 -1.23
C ASN A 114 -1.63 6.49 -1.88
N ALA A 115 -2.28 5.75 -2.80
CA ALA A 115 -3.51 6.21 -3.43
C ALA A 115 -4.61 6.51 -2.40
N ILE A 116 -4.80 5.61 -1.43
CA ILE A 116 -5.80 5.76 -0.35
C ILE A 116 -5.47 6.93 0.57
N ASN A 117 -4.21 7.06 0.99
CA ASN A 117 -3.76 8.16 1.84
C ASN A 117 -3.95 9.53 1.17
N ASN A 118 -3.89 9.58 -0.17
CA ASN A 118 -4.14 10.77 -0.96
C ASN A 118 -5.63 10.99 -1.28
N GLY A 119 -6.53 10.26 -0.63
CA GLY A 119 -7.99 10.36 -0.81
C GLY A 119 -8.53 9.66 -2.07
N GLY A 120 -7.67 8.98 -2.84
CA GLY A 120 -8.04 8.25 -4.05
C GLY A 120 -8.32 6.77 -3.78
N ALA A 121 -9.10 6.13 -4.66
CA ALA A 121 -9.28 4.67 -4.69
C ALA A 121 -9.74 4.02 -3.36
N THR A 122 -10.40 4.78 -2.48
CA THR A 122 -10.91 4.32 -1.17
C THR A 122 -11.92 3.18 -1.30
N GLY A 123 -12.65 3.12 -2.43
CA GLY A 123 -13.54 2.01 -2.77
C GLY A 123 -12.84 0.64 -2.83
N ASN A 124 -11.52 0.58 -3.00
CA ASN A 124 -10.77 -0.68 -2.94
C ASN A 124 -10.86 -1.35 -1.57
N LEU A 125 -11.05 -0.58 -0.49
CA LEU A 125 -11.18 -1.09 0.87
C LEU A 125 -12.48 -1.88 1.09
N SER A 126 -13.47 -1.72 0.22
CA SER A 126 -14.71 -2.49 0.26
C SER A 126 -14.58 -3.87 -0.38
N ILE A 127 -13.44 -4.18 -1.02
CA ILE A 127 -13.23 -5.47 -1.68
C ILE A 127 -12.80 -6.51 -0.63
N PRO A 128 -13.54 -7.62 -0.47
CA PRO A 128 -13.19 -8.64 0.51
C PRO A 128 -11.78 -9.21 0.30
N GLY A 129 -11.04 -9.33 1.41
CA GLY A 129 -9.71 -9.94 1.45
C GLY A 129 -8.60 -9.11 0.79
N ILE A 130 -8.82 -7.83 0.54
CA ILE A 130 -7.80 -6.89 0.06
C ILE A 130 -7.25 -6.10 1.25
N LEU A 131 -5.92 -6.06 1.37
CA LEU A 131 -5.25 -5.16 2.31
C LEU A 131 -4.29 -4.25 1.55
N ALA A 132 -4.61 -2.96 1.53
CA ALA A 132 -3.85 -1.92 0.86
C ALA A 132 -2.77 -1.31 1.78
N GLY A 133 -1.95 -2.17 2.37
CA GLY A 133 -0.82 -1.79 3.22
C GLY A 133 0.48 -2.31 2.64
N GLU A 134 1.53 -1.50 2.67
CA GLU A 134 2.85 -1.81 2.14
C GLU A 134 3.39 -3.19 2.60
N GLY A 135 4.01 -3.95 1.68
CA GLY A 135 4.55 -5.30 1.95
C GLY A 135 4.10 -6.41 0.99
N GLY A 136 3.23 -6.13 0.01
CA GLY A 136 2.89 -7.02 -1.09
C GLY A 136 3.58 -6.57 -2.38
N ILE A 137 4.32 -7.47 -3.04
CA ILE A 137 5.15 -7.16 -4.22
C ILE A 137 4.87 -8.17 -5.34
N PRO A 138 4.55 -7.72 -6.56
CA PRO A 138 4.31 -8.60 -7.70
C PRO A 138 5.61 -9.27 -8.15
N ILE A 139 5.52 -10.52 -8.57
CA ILE A 139 6.63 -11.29 -9.16
C ILE A 139 6.39 -11.35 -10.66
N VAL A 140 7.25 -10.70 -11.43
CA VAL A 140 7.14 -10.55 -12.88
C VAL A 140 8.32 -11.25 -13.54
N VAL A 141 8.03 -12.19 -14.45
CA VAL A 141 9.02 -12.94 -15.22
C VAL A 141 8.66 -12.85 -16.70
N GLY A 142 9.63 -12.54 -17.56
CA GLY A 142 9.39 -12.39 -19.00
C GLY A 142 8.34 -11.33 -19.35
N GLY A 143 8.19 -10.28 -18.52
CA GLY A 143 7.17 -9.25 -18.71
C GLY A 143 5.75 -9.68 -18.34
N GLN A 144 5.56 -10.85 -17.72
CA GLN A 144 4.26 -11.34 -17.27
C GLN A 144 4.24 -11.50 -15.75
N LEU A 145 3.11 -11.15 -15.14
CA LEU A 145 2.86 -11.32 -13.70
C LEU A 145 2.54 -12.78 -13.39
N ILE A 146 3.48 -13.49 -12.76
CA ILE A 146 3.35 -14.93 -12.46
C ILE A 146 2.85 -15.21 -11.04
N GLY A 147 2.84 -14.19 -10.18
CA GLY A 147 2.39 -14.29 -8.78
C GLY A 147 2.77 -13.05 -7.97
N ALA A 148 2.67 -13.14 -6.65
CA ALA A 148 3.20 -12.12 -5.75
C ALA A 148 3.66 -12.74 -4.43
N ILE A 149 4.56 -12.03 -3.75
CA ILE A 149 4.93 -12.28 -2.36
C ILE A 149 4.34 -11.19 -1.47
N GLY A 150 3.85 -11.59 -0.30
CA GLY A 150 3.46 -10.71 0.79
C GLY A 150 4.27 -11.02 2.04
N ALA A 151 4.67 -9.97 2.75
CA ALA A 151 5.35 -10.05 4.04
C ALA A 151 4.60 -9.26 5.11
N SER A 152 4.61 -9.76 6.33
CA SER A 152 4.13 -9.03 7.51
C SER A 152 4.87 -9.45 8.77
N GLY A 153 5.30 -8.47 9.56
CA GLY A 153 5.95 -8.70 10.85
C GLY A 153 6.44 -7.43 11.53
N GLY A 154 6.56 -6.32 10.79
CA GLY A 154 6.94 -5.01 11.31
C GLY A 154 6.09 -3.87 10.73
N ALA A 155 6.70 -2.70 10.62
CA ALA A 155 6.11 -1.56 9.91
C ALA A 155 6.09 -1.83 8.38
N GLY A 156 5.17 -1.18 7.66
CA GLY A 156 5.01 -1.38 6.21
C GLY A 156 6.31 -1.24 5.41
N VAL A 157 7.13 -0.24 5.72
CA VAL A 157 8.45 -0.06 5.07
C VAL A 157 9.41 -1.23 5.32
N GLN A 158 9.32 -1.89 6.48
CA GLN A 158 10.09 -3.09 6.78
C GLN A 158 9.52 -4.30 6.04
N ASP A 159 8.19 -4.41 5.97
CA ASP A 159 7.51 -5.46 5.22
C ASP A 159 7.90 -5.41 3.72
N SER A 160 7.98 -4.22 3.13
CA SER A 160 8.49 -4.01 1.76
C SER A 160 9.90 -4.53 1.56
N VAL A 161 10.82 -4.27 2.50
CA VAL A 161 12.21 -4.74 2.40
C VAL A 161 12.26 -6.26 2.36
N ILE A 162 11.47 -6.92 3.20
CA ILE A 162 11.44 -8.39 3.27
C ILE A 162 10.80 -8.99 2.02
N ALA A 163 9.65 -8.45 1.59
CA ALA A 163 8.99 -8.90 0.37
C ALA A 163 9.87 -8.68 -0.87
N ALA A 164 10.62 -7.58 -0.94
CA ALA A 164 11.47 -7.26 -2.08
C ALA A 164 12.63 -8.25 -2.22
N ALA A 165 13.23 -8.67 -1.09
CA ALA A 165 14.26 -9.71 -1.10
C ALA A 165 13.74 -11.03 -1.68
N GLY A 166 12.50 -11.42 -1.34
CA GLY A 166 11.87 -12.61 -1.89
C GLY A 166 11.53 -12.49 -3.38
N ALA A 167 10.92 -11.38 -3.79
CA ALA A 167 10.57 -11.15 -5.19
C ALA A 167 11.81 -11.13 -6.11
N ALA A 168 12.89 -10.47 -5.67
CA ALA A 168 14.14 -10.35 -6.43
C ALA A 168 14.91 -11.68 -6.61
N ALA A 169 14.58 -12.71 -5.83
CA ALA A 169 15.18 -14.03 -5.96
C ALA A 169 14.65 -14.83 -7.17
N ILE A 170 13.55 -14.38 -7.78
CA ILE A 170 12.93 -15.02 -8.94
C ILE A 170 13.34 -14.27 -10.21
N ARG A 171 13.78 -15.02 -11.22
CA ARG A 171 14.24 -14.50 -12.52
C ARG A 171 13.42 -15.10 -13.66
#